data_AF-A0A5J4WJW0-F1
#
_entry.id   AF-A0A5J4WJW0-F1
#
_cell.length_a   1.000
_cell.length_b   1.000
_cell.length_c   1.000
_cell.angle_alpha   90.00
_cell.angle_beta   90.00
_cell.angle_gamma   90.00
#
_symmetry.space_group_name_H-M   'P 1'
#
loop_
_entity.id
_entity.type
_entity.pdbx_description
1 polymer ?
#
loop_
_entity_poly.entity_id
_entity_poly.type
_entity_poly.pdbx_seq_one_letter_code
_entity_poly.pdbx_strand_id
1 'polypeptide(L)'
;MMKDERDKRLRGESNNYILLLATFTERYLNQEEYRNDIRYLKLWCMRADIEETPEKSDEIFRILKSRRIGQHFALLYECWALKLESQGRIAEALQQRNLPIG
;
A
#
# COMPACT_ATOMS: atom_id res chain seq x y z
N MET A 1 20.05 -28.26 10.15
CA MET A 1 20.73 -27.77 8.93
C MET A 1 19.73 -27.41 7.84
N MET A 2 18.92 -28.34 7.31
CA MET A 2 17.96 -28.06 6.21
C MET A 2 16.83 -27.04 6.50
N LYS A 3 16.47 -26.81 7.77
CA LYS A 3 15.42 -25.85 8.17
C LYS A 3 15.94 -24.39 8.12
N ASP A 4 17.20 -24.18 8.50
CA ASP A 4 17.84 -22.85 8.54
C ASP A 4 18.08 -22.28 7.13
N GLU A 5 18.46 -23.11 6.15
CA GLU A 5 18.62 -22.68 4.76
C GLU A 5 17.31 -22.30 4.08
N ARG A 6 16.22 -23.05 4.36
CA ARG A 6 14.88 -22.70 3.88
C ARG A 6 14.43 -21.37 4.47
N ASP A 7 14.61 -21.17 5.77
CA ASP A 7 14.22 -19.93 6.44
C ASP A 7 15.05 -18.73 5.93
N LYS A 8 16.35 -18.91 5.67
CA LYS A 8 17.21 -17.89 5.04
C LYS A 8 16.73 -17.54 3.63
N ARG A 9 16.37 -18.54 2.82
CA ARG A 9 15.84 -18.33 1.47
C ARG A 9 14.52 -17.58 1.49
N LEU A 10 13.59 -17.97 2.35
CA LEU A 10 12.29 -17.28 2.51
C LEU A 10 12.46 -15.83 2.94
N ARG A 11 13.39 -15.54 3.86
CA ARG A 11 13.76 -14.16 4.24
C ARG A 11 14.34 -13.38 3.05
N GLY A 12 15.23 -14.00 2.26
CA GLY A 12 15.78 -13.39 1.06
C GLY A 12 14.73 -13.07 0.00
N GLU A 13 13.81 -13.99 -0.26
CA GLU A 13 12.69 -13.78 -1.19
C GLU A 13 11.74 -12.67 -0.71
N SER A 14 11.42 -12.65 0.59
CA SER A 14 10.61 -11.59 1.21
C SER A 14 11.27 -10.21 1.07
N ASN A 15 12.58 -10.12 1.34
CA ASN A 15 13.32 -8.87 1.20
C ASN A 15 13.35 -8.36 -0.26
N ASN A 16 13.50 -9.27 -1.23
CA ASN A 16 13.45 -8.91 -2.65
C ASN A 16 12.07 -8.39 -3.07
N TYR A 17 11.00 -8.99 -2.55
CA TYR A 17 9.64 -8.53 -2.83
C TYR A 17 9.38 -7.12 -2.25
N ILE A 18 9.79 -6.88 -1.00
CA ILE A 18 9.68 -5.57 -0.35
C ILE A 18 10.44 -4.51 -1.16
N LEU A 19 11.69 -4.81 -1.54
CA LEU A 19 12.52 -3.90 -2.32
C LEU A 19 11.91 -3.61 -3.70
N LEU A 20 11.35 -4.62 -4.35
CA LEU A 20 10.71 -4.48 -5.67
C LEU A 20 9.49 -3.56 -5.58
N LEU A 21 8.62 -3.77 -4.58
CA LEU A 21 7.45 -2.91 -4.35
C LEU A 21 7.88 -1.46 -4.12
N ALA A 22 8.83 -1.22 -3.21
CA ALA A 22 9.34 0.12 -2.93
C ALA A 22 9.90 0.80 -4.19
N THR A 23 10.74 0.09 -4.94
CA THR A 23 11.37 0.61 -6.16
C THR A 23 10.33 0.98 -7.23
N PHE A 24 9.36 0.10 -7.50
CA PHE A 24 8.36 0.35 -8.53
C PHE A 24 7.40 1.47 -8.15
N THR A 25 6.94 1.48 -6.89
CA THR A 25 6.04 2.53 -6.41
C THR A 25 6.72 3.90 -6.45
N GLU A 26 7.99 4.02 -6.08
CA GLU A 26 8.73 5.29 -6.13
C GLU A 26 9.08 5.74 -7.56
N ARG A 27 9.48 4.80 -8.43
CA ARG A 27 9.91 5.11 -9.80
C ARG A 27 8.86 5.85 -10.63
N TYR A 28 7.58 5.50 -10.45
CA TYR A 28 6.48 6.05 -11.23
C TYR A 28 5.66 7.12 -10.48
N LEU A 29 6.09 7.54 -9.29
CA LEU A 29 5.33 8.43 -8.41
C LEU A 29 4.99 9.80 -9.05
N ASN A 30 5.88 10.31 -9.90
CA ASN A 30 5.69 11.59 -10.59
C ASN A 30 5.17 11.45 -12.03
N GLN A 31 4.90 10.24 -12.51
CA GLN A 31 4.47 9.97 -13.88
C GLN A 31 2.95 10.00 -13.95
N GLU A 32 2.39 10.99 -14.66
CA GLU A 32 0.95 11.25 -14.63
C GLU A 32 0.13 10.12 -15.26
N GLU A 33 0.71 9.40 -16.22
CA GLU A 33 0.02 8.30 -16.92
C GLU A 33 -0.37 7.15 -15.98
N TYR A 34 0.29 7.04 -14.82
CA TYR A 34 0.05 5.98 -13.84
C TYR A 34 -0.94 6.40 -12.75
N ARG A 35 -1.32 7.68 -12.63
CA ARG A 35 -2.23 8.15 -11.57
C ARG A 35 -3.59 7.45 -11.62
N ASN A 36 -4.05 7.08 -12.80
CA ASN A 36 -5.32 6.40 -13.04
C ASN A 36 -5.14 4.94 -13.47
N ASP A 37 -4.01 4.30 -13.14
CA ASP A 37 -3.79 2.88 -13.39
C ASP A 37 -4.10 2.06 -12.13
N ILE A 38 -5.15 1.23 -12.20
CA ILE A 38 -5.56 0.38 -11.07
C ILE A 38 -4.49 -0.65 -10.67
N ARG A 39 -3.63 -1.09 -11.59
CA ARG A 39 -2.53 -2.01 -11.30
C ARG A 39 -1.47 -1.32 -10.47
N TYR A 40 -1.18 -0.06 -10.77
CA TYR A 40 -0.25 0.75 -9.99
C TYR A 40 -0.80 1.01 -8.58
N LEU A 41 -2.10 1.32 -8.45
CA LEU A 41 -2.76 1.42 -7.14
C LEU A 41 -2.68 0.11 -6.34
N LYS A 42 -2.85 -1.05 -6.97
CA LYS A 42 -2.69 -2.35 -6.29
C LYS A 42 -1.30 -2.56 -5.71
N LEU A 43 -0.25 -2.15 -6.43
CA LEU A 43 1.13 -2.23 -5.92
C LEU A 43 1.32 -1.35 -4.67
N TRP A 44 0.69 -0.18 -4.65
CA TRP A 44 0.70 0.69 -3.47
C TRP A 44 -0.07 0.10 -2.29
N CYS A 45 -1.24 -0.52 -2.50
CA CYS A 45 -1.95 -1.23 -1.43
C CYS A 45 -1.08 -2.37 -0.86
N MET A 46 -0.45 -3.18 -1.71
CA MET A 46 0.47 -4.24 -1.28
C MET A 46 1.64 -3.68 -0.46
N ARG A 47 2.18 -2.53 -0.88
CA ARG A 47 3.24 -1.83 -0.11
C ARG A 47 2.73 -1.38 1.26
N ALA A 48 1.52 -0.85 1.38
CA ALA A 48 0.96 -0.43 2.67
C ALA A 48 0.68 -1.61 3.61
N ASP A 49 0.31 -2.77 3.06
CA ASP A 49 0.03 -3.97 3.85
C ASP A 49 1.28 -4.54 4.51
N ILE A 50 2.43 -4.51 3.84
CA ILE A 50 3.71 -5.00 4.37
C ILE A 50 4.34 -4.06 5.41
N GLU A 51 3.88 -2.80 5.53
CA GLU A 51 4.41 -1.89 6.54
C GLU A 51 4.01 -2.34 7.95
N GLU A 52 5.03 -2.45 8.82
CA GLU A 52 4.91 -2.93 10.20
C GLU A 52 4.28 -1.90 11.13
N THR A 53 4.51 -0.61 10.89
CA THR A 53 4.02 0.46 11.77
C THR A 53 2.82 1.19 11.15
N PRO A 54 1.82 1.57 11.96
CA PRO A 54 0.67 2.32 11.49
C PRO A 54 1.05 3.60 10.73
N GLU A 55 2.06 4.32 11.21
CA GLU A 55 2.47 5.63 10.70
C GLU A 55 2.94 5.55 9.25
N LYS A 56 3.74 4.53 8.92
CA LYS A 56 4.25 4.29 7.57
C LYS A 56 3.15 3.89 6.61
N SER A 57 2.24 3.01 7.05
CA SER A 57 1.11 2.61 6.22
C SER A 57 0.18 3.78 5.90
N ASP A 58 -0.09 4.66 6.88
CA ASP A 58 -0.88 5.86 6.64
C ASP A 58 -0.15 6.86 5.74
N GLU A 59 1.16 7.01 5.90
CA GLU A 59 1.96 7.90 5.05
C GLU A 59 1.83 7.52 3.56
N ILE A 60 1.82 6.22 3.26
CA ILE A 60 1.57 5.73 1.89
C ILE A 60 0.24 6.24 1.36
N PHE A 61 -0.87 6.07 2.10
CA PHE A 61 -2.18 6.52 1.64
C PHE A 61 -2.28 8.06 1.53
N ARG A 62 -1.61 8.80 2.41
CA ARG A 62 -1.50 10.26 2.30
C ARG A 62 -0.72 10.69 1.06
N ILE A 63 0.37 10.00 0.72
CA ILE A 63 1.12 10.22 -0.53
C ILE A 63 0.22 10.00 -1.73
N LEU A 64 -0.53 8.88 -1.78
CA LEU A 64 -1.44 8.59 -2.90
C LEU A 64 -2.47 9.72 -3.08
N LYS A 65 -3.08 10.19 -2.00
CA LYS A 65 -4.04 11.30 -2.07
C LYS A 65 -3.40 12.62 -2.50
N SER A 66 -2.25 12.99 -1.93
CA SER A 66 -1.58 14.24 -2.29
C SER A 66 -1.13 14.28 -3.75
N ARG A 67 -0.80 13.11 -4.31
CA ARG A 67 -0.39 12.93 -5.72
C ARG A 67 -1.55 12.61 -6.66
N ARG A 68 -2.78 12.58 -6.15
CA ARG A 68 -4.00 12.23 -6.90
C ARG A 68 -3.91 10.87 -7.61
N ILE A 69 -3.22 9.90 -6.99
CA ILE A 69 -3.13 8.54 -7.49
C ILE A 69 -4.35 7.76 -7.00
N GLY A 70 -5.12 7.23 -7.94
CA GLY A 70 -6.20 6.29 -7.66
C GLY A 70 -7.42 6.86 -6.95
N GLN A 71 -7.57 8.19 -6.88
CA GLN A 71 -8.71 8.85 -6.21
C GLN A 71 -10.08 8.54 -6.87
N HIS A 72 -10.06 8.12 -8.13
CA HIS A 72 -11.26 7.67 -8.86
C HIS A 72 -11.60 6.19 -8.61
N PHE A 73 -10.77 5.46 -7.86
CA PHE A 73 -10.99 4.05 -7.55
C PHE A 73 -11.43 3.88 -6.10
N ALA A 74 -12.58 3.21 -5.90
CA ALA A 74 -13.01 2.75 -4.57
C ALA A 74 -11.91 1.96 -3.84
N LEU A 75 -11.07 1.24 -4.60
CA LEU A 75 -9.96 0.45 -4.09
C LEU A 75 -9.03 1.25 -3.15
N LEU A 76 -8.75 2.52 -3.44
CA LEU A 76 -7.87 3.34 -2.58
C LEU A 76 -8.44 3.44 -1.16
N TYR A 77 -9.74 3.76 -1.09
CA TYR A 77 -10.44 3.99 0.16
C TYR A 77 -10.71 2.68 0.91
N GLU A 78 -11.01 1.60 0.19
CA GLU A 78 -11.19 0.27 0.78
C GLU A 78 -9.87 -0.28 1.36
N CYS A 79 -8.76 -0.18 0.63
CA CYS A 79 -7.45 -0.60 1.15
C CYS A 79 -7.10 0.18 2.43
N TRP A 80 -7.32 1.51 2.43
CA TRP A 80 -7.01 2.31 3.60
C TRP A 80 -7.91 1.98 4.79
N ALA A 81 -9.22 1.84 4.55
CA ALA A 81 -10.17 1.45 5.58
C ALA A 81 -9.82 0.09 6.20
N LEU A 82 -9.48 -0.91 5.38
CA LEU A 82 -9.06 -2.23 5.86
C LEU A 82 -7.79 -2.16 6.71
N LYS A 83 -6.79 -1.36 6.30
CA LYS A 83 -5.57 -1.17 7.09
C LYS A 83 -5.87 -0.49 8.42
N LEU A 84 -6.72 0.54 8.43
CA LEU A 84 -7.19 1.19 9.67
C LEU A 84 -7.97 0.22 10.58
N GLU A 85 -8.86 -0.61 10.01
CA GLU A 85 -9.58 -1.66 10.75
C GLU A 85 -8.63 -2.66 11.40
N SER A 86 -7.59 -3.10 10.68
CA SER A 86 -6.57 -4.00 11.23
C SER A 86 -5.77 -3.39 12.39
N GLN A 87 -5.76 -2.06 12.50
CA GLN A 87 -5.14 -1.28 13.58
C GLN A 87 -6.14 -0.94 14.71
N GLY A 88 -7.39 -1.39 14.62
CA GLY A 88 -8.46 -1.06 15.58
C GLY A 88 -9.06 0.34 15.41
N ARG A 89 -8.70 1.07 14.35
CA ARG A 89 -9.13 2.47 14.08
C ARG A 89 -10.43 2.52 13.29
N ILE A 90 -11.48 1.91 13.85
CA ILE A 90 -12.77 1.69 13.17
C ILE A 90 -13.44 3.00 12.72
N ALA A 91 -13.40 4.05 13.55
CA ALA A 91 -14.01 5.33 13.23
C ALA A 91 -13.36 5.99 11.99
N GLU A 92 -12.03 5.92 11.90
CA GLU A 92 -11.28 6.48 10.77
C GLU A 92 -11.47 5.63 9.51
N ALA A 93 -11.59 4.31 9.64
CA ALA A 93 -11.91 3.42 8.53
C ALA A 93 -13.27 3.73 7.89
N LEU A 94 -14.30 3.91 8.73
CA LEU A 94 -15.63 4.32 8.27
C LEU A 94 -15.59 5.68 7.58
N GLN A 95 -14.79 6.63 8.09
CA GLN A 95 -14.59 7.91 7.43
C GLN A 95 -14.03 7.74 6.02
N GLN A 96 -13.05 6.85 5.81
CA GLN A 96 -12.48 6.63 4.47
C GLN A 96 -13.50 6.03 3.49
N ARG A 97 -14.27 5.01 3.90
CA ARG A 97 -15.30 4.39 3.04
C ARG A 97 -16.42 5.36 2.64
N ASN A 98 -16.72 6.34 3.48
CA ASN A 98 -17.77 7.34 3.23
C ASN A 98 -17.30 8.53 2.39
N LEU A 99 -16.02 8.59 2.00
CA LEU A 99 -15.54 9.66 1.13
C LEU A 99 -16.11 9.50 -0.29
N PRO A 100 -16.54 10.60 -0.93
CA PRO A 100 -16.94 10.56 -2.32
C PRO A 100 -15.73 10.18 -3.18
N ILE A 101 -15.97 9.26 -4.11
CA ILE A 101 -15.02 8.94 -5.17
C ILE A 101 -15.02 10.14 -6.13
N GLY A 102 -13.84 10.69 -6.39
CA GLY A 102 -13.67 11.88 -7.22
C GLY A 102 -13.87 11.60 -8.70
#